data_AF-A0A3P6TY17-F1
#
_entry.id   AF-A0A3P6TY17-F1
#
_cell.length_a   1.000
_cell.length_b   1.000
_cell.length_c   1.000
_cell.angle_alpha   90.00
_cell.angle_beta   90.00
_cell.angle_gamma   90.00
#
_symmetry.space_group_name_H-M   'P 1'
#
loop_
_entity.id
_entity.type
_entity.pdbx_description
1 polymer ?
#
loop_
_entity_poly.entity_id
_entity_poly.type
_entity_poly.pdbx_seq_one_letter_code
_entity_poly.pdbx_strand_id
1 'polypeptide(L)'
;MGLLSQLSIALGVSRKQVSVLMIGLDNSGKSTIINQMKAHEDQLTQVAPSIGYITEKFIFNNTIFLVHDMSGQGKYRNLWENYYKEVDSVIFVIDSNDRLRLAVARDELRLLLDHRELRRRKAN
;
A
#
# COMPACT_ATOMS: atom_id res chain seq x y z
N MET A 1 -13.38 -0.13 -20.05
CA MET A 1 -13.53 1.26 -19.55
C MET A 1 -14.74 1.88 -20.24
N GLY A 2 -15.82 2.20 -19.51
CA GLY A 2 -17.10 2.63 -20.12
C GLY A 2 -17.14 4.13 -20.49
N LEU A 3 -18.01 4.48 -21.44
CA LEU A 3 -18.19 5.84 -22.00
C LEU A 3 -18.49 6.90 -20.91
N LEU A 4 -19.24 6.53 -19.88
CA LEU A 4 -19.60 7.41 -18.76
C LEU A 4 -18.38 7.86 -17.94
N SER A 5 -17.38 6.99 -17.79
CA SER A 5 -16.14 7.35 -17.11
C SER A 5 -15.31 8.34 -17.93
N GLN A 6 -15.38 8.29 -19.26
CA GLN A 6 -14.66 9.22 -20.12
C GLN A 6 -15.35 10.60 -20.11
N LEU A 7 -16.68 10.61 -20.09
CA LEU A 7 -17.48 11.83 -19.92
C LEU A 7 -17.22 12.51 -18.58
N SER A 8 -17.12 11.77 -17.47
CA SER A 8 -16.81 12.38 -16.17
C SER A 8 -15.42 13.02 -16.11
N ILE A 9 -14.45 12.47 -16.86
CA ILE A 9 -13.11 13.06 -17.03
C ILE A 9 -13.19 14.36 -17.83
N ALA A 10 -13.90 14.35 -18.97
CA ALA A 10 -14.06 15.52 -19.83
C ALA A 10 -14.83 16.66 -19.13
N LEU A 11 -15.76 16.33 -18.23
CA LEU A 11 -16.57 17.29 -17.48
C LEU A 11 -15.89 17.80 -16.19
N GLY A 12 -14.64 17.44 -15.90
CA GLY A 12 -13.89 17.97 -14.75
C GLY A 12 -14.37 17.46 -13.39
N VAL A 13 -15.08 16.33 -13.34
CA VAL A 13 -15.48 15.72 -12.06
C VAL A 13 -14.23 15.16 -11.39
N SER A 14 -13.83 15.78 -10.27
CA SER A 14 -12.71 15.33 -9.43
C SER A 14 -12.92 13.87 -9.02
N ARG A 15 -11.98 13.00 -9.40
CA ARG A 15 -11.98 11.61 -8.91
C ARG A 15 -11.60 11.60 -7.44
N LYS A 16 -12.29 10.77 -6.66
CA LYS A 16 -11.86 10.46 -5.29
C LYS A 16 -10.42 9.97 -5.32
N GLN A 17 -9.56 10.56 -4.51
CA GLN A 17 -8.19 10.11 -4.28
C GLN A 17 -8.11 9.44 -2.92
N VAL A 18 -7.40 8.31 -2.83
CA VAL A 18 -7.15 7.57 -1.60
C VAL A 18 -5.65 7.29 -1.48
N SER A 19 -5.06 7.66 -0.36
CA SER A 19 -3.68 7.36 0.00
C SER A 19 -3.60 6.10 0.86
N VAL A 20 -2.76 5.15 0.47
CA VAL A 20 -2.62 3.85 1.13
C VAL A 20 -1.16 3.60 1.47
N LEU A 21 -0.89 3.17 2.70
CA LEU A 21 0.42 2.65 3.09
C LEU A 21 0.44 1.14 2.91
N MET A 22 1.32 0.61 2.05
CA MET A 22 1.51 -0.84 1.90
C MET A 22 2.82 -1.26 2.59
N ILE A 23 2.68 -2.10 3.62
CA ILE A 23 3.75 -2.50 4.54
C ILE A 23 3.62 -3.98 4.93
N GLY A 24 4.64 -4.50 5.60
CA GLY A 24 4.82 -5.93 5.90
C GLY A 24 6.27 -6.35 5.65
N LEU A 25 6.64 -7.56 6.07
CA LEU A 25 8.03 -8.04 6.01
C LEU A 25 8.59 -8.04 4.57
N ASP A 26 9.91 -7.97 4.43
CA ASP A 26 10.56 -8.17 3.14
C ASP A 26 10.16 -9.53 2.53
N ASN A 27 10.05 -9.55 1.21
CA ASN A 27 9.57 -10.69 0.43
C ASN A 27 8.10 -11.09 0.68
N SER A 28 7.29 -10.29 1.40
CA SER A 28 5.87 -10.62 1.62
C SER A 28 4.94 -10.47 0.40
N GLY A 29 5.44 -9.95 -0.73
CA GLY A 29 4.67 -9.78 -1.97
C GLY A 29 4.01 -8.41 -2.17
N LYS A 30 4.29 -7.42 -1.33
CA LYS A 30 3.76 -6.03 -1.42
C LYS A 30 3.84 -5.44 -2.84
N SER A 31 5.06 -5.28 -3.36
CA SER A 31 5.31 -4.66 -4.66
C SER A 31 4.71 -5.47 -5.80
N THR A 32 4.65 -6.79 -5.67
CA THR A 32 3.98 -7.69 -6.63
C THR A 32 2.47 -7.45 -6.68
N ILE A 33 1.82 -7.32 -5.52
CA ILE A 33 0.39 -6.99 -5.43
C ILE A 33 0.13 -5.62 -6.08
N ILE A 34 0.94 -4.61 -5.75
CA ILE A 34 0.80 -3.26 -6.33
C ILE A 34 0.96 -3.31 -7.85
N ASN A 35 1.97 -4.03 -8.36
CA ASN A 35 2.19 -4.20 -9.79
C ASN A 35 0.97 -4.81 -10.48
N GLN A 36 0.35 -5.84 -9.89
CA GLN A 36 -0.86 -6.48 -10.44
C GLN A 36 -2.10 -5.57 -10.44
N MET A 37 -2.15 -4.54 -9.59
CA MET A 37 -3.24 -3.57 -9.55
C MET A 37 -3.13 -2.49 -10.63
N LYS A 38 -1.96 -2.35 -11.28
CA LYS A 38 -1.74 -1.40 -12.38
C LYS A 38 -2.41 -1.89 -13.67
N ALA A 39 -2.63 -0.96 -14.60
CA ALA A 39 -3.06 -1.30 -15.96
C ALA A 39 -2.04 -2.26 -16.60
N HIS A 40 -2.51 -3.19 -17.43
CA HIS A 40 -1.66 -4.24 -18.00
C HIS A 40 -0.42 -3.71 -18.73
N GLU A 41 -0.53 -2.55 -19.39
CA GLU A 41 0.58 -1.87 -20.07
C GLU A 41 1.65 -1.30 -19.12
N ASP A 42 1.29 -1.02 -17.86
CA ASP A 42 2.17 -0.48 -16.82
C ASP A 42 2.74 -1.59 -15.90
N GLN A 43 2.39 -2.85 -16.13
CA GLN A 43 2.86 -3.97 -15.32
C GLN A 43 4.30 -4.33 -15.67
N LEU A 44 5.13 -4.46 -14.64
CA LEU A 44 6.50 -4.95 -14.77
C LEU A 44 6.52 -6.47 -14.90
N THR A 45 7.35 -6.99 -15.81
CA THR A 45 7.63 -8.43 -15.94
C THR A 45 8.41 -8.97 -14.73
N GLN A 46 9.26 -8.15 -14.13
CA GLN A 46 10.04 -8.50 -12.95
C GLN A 46 9.95 -7.38 -11.91
N VAL A 47 9.70 -7.76 -10.67
CA VAL A 47 9.58 -6.84 -9.53
C VAL A 47 10.79 -7.05 -8.63
N ALA A 48 11.62 -6.03 -8.50
CA ALA A 48 12.81 -6.05 -7.64
C ALA A 48 12.45 -5.71 -6.18
N PRO A 49 13.26 -6.14 -5.19
CA PRO A 49 13.06 -5.75 -3.79
C PRO A 49 13.13 -4.23 -3.59
N SER A 50 12.12 -3.64 -2.96
CA SER A 50 12.07 -2.19 -2.70
C SER A 50 13.14 -1.75 -1.70
N ILE A 51 13.79 -0.61 -1.99
CA ILE A 51 14.77 0.05 -1.14
C ILE A 51 14.12 1.34 -0.61
N GLY A 52 14.03 1.48 0.72
CA GLY A 52 13.37 2.64 1.32
C GLY A 52 11.86 2.65 1.04
N TYR A 53 11.40 3.53 0.15
CA TYR A 53 10.00 3.65 -0.24
C TYR A 53 9.84 4.06 -1.71
N ILE A 54 8.70 3.74 -2.30
CA ILE A 54 8.25 4.24 -3.61
C ILE A 54 6.75 4.55 -3.55
N THR A 55 6.30 5.58 -4.27
CA THR A 55 4.88 5.90 -4.39
C THR A 55 4.38 5.50 -5.78
N GLU A 56 3.37 4.65 -5.81
CA GLU A 56 2.75 4.14 -7.01
C GLU A 56 1.34 4.71 -7.17
N LYS A 57 0.99 5.10 -8.40
CA LYS A 57 -0.30 5.72 -8.70
C LYS A 57 -1.04 4.88 -9.74
N PHE A 58 -2.26 4.46 -9.43
CA PHE A 58 -3.13 3.78 -10.39
C PHE A 58 -4.59 4.15 -10.18
N ILE A 59 -5.42 3.88 -11.18
CA ILE A 59 -6.87 4.11 -11.12
C ILE A 59 -7.57 2.76 -11.04
N PHE A 60 -8.42 2.60 -10.02
CA PHE A 60 -9.26 1.42 -9.86
C PHE A 60 -10.67 1.87 -9.46
N ASN A 61 -11.70 1.35 -10.13
CA ASN A 61 -13.11 1.70 -9.88
C ASN A 61 -13.38 3.21 -9.76
N ASN A 62 -12.88 4.00 -10.72
CA ASN A 62 -13.00 5.47 -10.76
C ASN A 62 -12.41 6.20 -9.53
N THR A 63 -11.54 5.55 -8.76
CA THR A 63 -10.79 6.12 -7.64
C THR A 63 -9.30 6.13 -8.00
N ILE A 64 -8.62 7.22 -7.67
CA ILE A 64 -7.17 7.34 -7.80
C ILE A 64 -6.55 6.81 -6.51
N PHE A 65 -5.74 5.75 -6.62
CA PHE A 65 -4.96 5.23 -5.50
C PHE A 65 -3.55 5.79 -5.58
N LEU A 66 -3.07 6.33 -4.46
CA LEU A 66 -1.67 6.62 -4.20
C LEU A 66 -1.18 5.62 -3.16
N VAL A 67 -0.41 4.62 -3.60
CA VAL A 67 0.08 3.56 -2.72
C VAL A 67 1.56 3.81 -2.43
N HIS A 68 1.87 4.03 -1.15
CA HIS A 68 3.23 4.11 -0.65
C HIS A 68 3.73 2.68 -0.35
N ASP A 69 4.51 2.09 -1.26
CA ASP A 69 5.18 0.81 -1.08
C ASP A 69 6.43 0.99 -0.23
N MET A 70 6.39 0.48 1.00
CA MET A 70 7.50 0.59 1.93
C MET A 70 8.35 -0.68 1.93
N SER A 71 9.67 -0.51 2.00
CA SER A 71 10.56 -1.64 2.18
C SER A 71 10.27 -2.37 3.49
N GLY A 72 10.23 -3.71 3.40
CA GLY A 72 10.03 -4.58 4.55
C GLY A 72 11.31 -5.03 5.24
N GLN A 73 12.47 -4.64 4.72
CA GLN A 73 13.77 -5.03 5.29
C GLN A 73 13.93 -4.40 6.67
N GLY A 74 14.47 -5.15 7.63
CA GLY A 74 14.56 -4.72 9.04
C GLY A 74 15.08 -3.29 9.23
N LYS A 75 16.14 -2.91 8.50
CA LYS A 75 16.76 -1.57 8.58
C LYS A 75 15.90 -0.39 8.11
N TYR A 76 14.77 -0.67 7.44
CA TYR A 76 13.87 0.35 6.89
C TYR A 76 12.49 0.38 7.57
N ARG A 77 12.17 -0.58 8.47
CA ARG A 77 10.82 -0.68 9.07
C ARG A 77 10.46 0.52 9.94
N ASN A 78 11.47 1.16 10.54
CA ASN A 78 11.30 2.42 11.27
C ASN A 78 10.78 3.57 10.39
N LEU A 79 10.84 3.47 9.06
CA LEU A 79 10.30 4.50 8.17
C LEU A 79 8.78 4.42 8.04
N TRP A 80 8.14 3.29 8.38
CA TRP A 80 6.70 3.11 8.21
C TRP A 80 5.90 4.15 9.00
N GLU A 81 6.35 4.48 10.21
CA GLU A 81 5.61 5.37 11.11
C GLU A 81 5.52 6.82 10.62
N ASN A 82 6.46 7.23 9.76
CA ASN A 82 6.48 8.58 9.17
C ASN A 82 5.23 8.85 8.32
N TYR A 83 4.61 7.79 7.76
CA TYR A 83 3.49 7.90 6.83
C TYR A 83 2.12 7.69 7.51
N TYR A 84 2.07 7.22 8.76
CA TYR A 84 0.79 6.87 9.40
C TYR A 84 -0.20 8.03 9.50
N LYS A 85 0.29 9.28 9.57
CA LYS A 85 -0.56 10.47 9.61
C LYS A 85 -1.14 10.85 8.24
N GLU A 86 -0.41 10.54 7.18
CA GLU A 86 -0.61 11.07 5.83
C GLU A 86 -1.46 10.16 4.93
N VAL A 87 -1.66 8.91 5.34
CA VAL A 87 -2.44 7.93 4.58
C VAL A 87 -3.88 7.81 5.08
N ASP A 88 -4.81 7.45 4.21
CA ASP A 88 -6.20 7.14 4.55
C ASP A 88 -6.33 5.72 5.12
N SER A 89 -5.47 4.80 4.69
CA SER A 89 -5.54 3.39 5.05
C SER A 89 -4.17 2.71 5.04
N VAL A 90 -4.06 1.62 5.79
CA VAL A 90 -2.87 0.76 5.84
C VAL A 90 -3.25 -0.62 5.36
N ILE A 91 -2.44 -1.21 4.47
CA ILE A 91 -2.52 -2.61 4.09
C ILE A 91 -1.25 -3.32 4.58
N PHE A 92 -1.43 -4.29 5.47
CA PHE A 92 -0.35 -5.11 6.00
C PHE A 92 -0.32 -6.47 5.29
N VAL A 93 0.74 -6.75 4.53
CA VAL A 93 0.86 -7.94 3.69
C VAL A 93 1.70 -9.01 4.39
N ILE A 94 1.16 -10.22 4.48
CA ILE A 94 1.78 -11.40 5.11
C ILE A 94 1.93 -12.49 4.04
N ASP A 95 3.13 -13.05 3.93
CA ASP A 95 3.35 -14.30 3.19
C ASP A 95 2.84 -15.47 4.06
N SER A 96 1.76 -16.12 3.62
CA SER A 96 1.13 -17.23 4.34
C SER A 96 1.96 -18.52 4.32
N ASN A 97 2.92 -18.63 3.41
CA ASN A 97 3.81 -19.78 3.31
C ASN A 97 5.08 -19.60 4.17
N ASP A 98 5.42 -18.38 4.56
CA ASP A 98 6.57 -18.06 5.40
C ASP A 98 6.28 -18.29 6.90
N ARG A 99 6.14 -19.56 7.26
CA ARG A 99 5.84 -19.98 8.64
C ARG A 99 6.93 -19.58 9.64
N LEU A 100 8.19 -19.50 9.19
CA LEU A 100 9.32 -19.15 10.05
C LEU A 100 9.23 -17.69 10.53
N ARG A 101 8.78 -16.78 9.67
CA ARG A 101 8.71 -15.35 10.00
C ARG A 101 7.32 -14.88 10.43
N LEU A 102 6.34 -15.76 10.56
CA LEU A 102 4.98 -15.39 10.99
C LEU A 102 4.97 -14.73 12.38
N ALA A 103 5.82 -15.19 13.31
CA ALA A 103 5.96 -14.55 14.62
C ALA A 103 6.47 -13.12 14.52
N VAL A 104 7.44 -12.86 13.63
CA VAL A 104 7.96 -11.52 13.35
C VAL A 104 6.86 -10.64 12.74
N ALA A 105 6.10 -11.17 11.77
CA ALA A 105 5.00 -10.43 11.14
C ALA A 105 3.91 -10.06 12.16
N ARG A 106 3.58 -10.98 13.09
CA ARG A 106 2.65 -10.73 14.20
C ARG A 106 3.14 -9.59 15.09
N ASP A 107 4.42 -9.61 15.47
CA ASP A 107 4.98 -8.63 16.40
C ASP A 107 5.06 -7.24 15.74
N GLU A 108 5.44 -7.16 14.46
CA GLU A 108 5.39 -5.92 13.66
C GLU A 108 3.96 -5.38 13.52
N LEU A 109 2.97 -6.25 13.26
CA LEU A 109 1.58 -5.85 13.18
C LEU A 109 1.05 -5.33 14.53
N ARG A 110 1.48 -5.92 15.65
CA ARG A 110 1.12 -5.43 16.99
C ARG A 110 1.72 -4.05 17.26
N LEU A 111 3.02 -3.88 17.00
CA LEU A 111 3.69 -2.58 17.13
C LEU A 111 2.97 -1.50 16.32
N LEU A 112 2.58 -1.84 15.10
CA LEU A 112 1.78 -0.97 14.25
C LEU A 112 0.43 -0.60 14.89
N LEU A 113 -0.35 -1.59 15.33
CA LEU A 113 -1.68 -1.37 15.89
C LEU A 113 -1.64 -0.62 17.23
N ASP A 114 -0.54 -0.73 17.97
CA ASP A 114 -0.31 -0.02 19.23
C ASP A 114 0.18 1.42 19.02
N HIS A 115 0.61 1.77 17.81
CA HIS A 115 1.10 3.11 17.49
C HIS A 115 -0.01 4.16 17.65
N ARG A 116 0.32 5.28 18.32
CA ARG A 116 -0.64 6.33 18.73
C ARG A 116 -1.50 6.86 17.59
N GLU A 117 -0.91 7.03 16.40
CA GLU A 117 -1.58 7.62 15.22
C GLU A 117 -2.66 6.69 14.67
N LEU A 118 -2.46 5.37 14.76
CA LEU A 118 -3.42 4.38 14.30
C LEU A 118 -4.45 4.05 15.38
N ARG A 119 -4.05 4.03 16.66
CA ARG A 119 -4.99 3.88 17.78
C ARG A 119 -6.04 4.99 17.84
N ARG A 120 -5.64 6.23 17.52
CA ARG A 120 -6.54 7.40 17.52
C ARG A 120 -7.64 7.30 16.45
N ARG A 121 -7.46 6.48 15.41
CA ARG A 121 -8.40 6.32 14.29
C ARG A 121 -9.49 5.27 14.53
N LYS A 122 -9.56 4.67 15.72
CA LYS A 122 -10.69 3.79 16.07
C LYS A 122 -11.99 4.56 15.89
N ALA A 123 -12.90 3.97 15.10
CA ALA A 123 -14.13 4.58 14.63
C ALA A 123 -14.90 5.28 15.75
N ASN A 124 -15.22 6.55 15.52
CA ASN A 124 -16.43 7.15 16.07
C ASN A 124 -17.64 6.61 15.29
#